data_AF-B0NTL0-F1
#
_entry.id   AF-B0NTL0-F1
#
_cell.length_a   1.000
_cell.length_b   1.000
_cell.length_c   1.000
_cell.angle_alpha   90.00
_cell.angle_beta   90.00
_cell.angle_gamma   90.00
#
_symmetry.space_group_name_H-M   'P 1'
#
loop_
_entity.id
_entity.type
_entity.pdbx_description
1 polymer ?
#
loop_
_entity_poly.entity_id
_entity_poly.type
_entity_poly.pdbx_seq_one_letter_code
_entity_poly.pdbx_strand_id
1 'polypeptide(L)' 'MADDDEIIRLRENIRRAAEAKVENGTLTVTDLLREITNENLARRTKALHEVQLLMNIWQLKYTLNN' A
#
# COMPACT_ATOMS: atom_id res chain seq x y z
N MET A 1 4.43 8.56 -4.95
CA MET A 1 3.80 7.73 -6.00
C MET A 1 4.71 6.59 -6.43
N ALA A 2 5.87 6.84 -7.06
CA ALA A 2 6.78 5.74 -7.45
C ALA A 2 7.24 4.90 -6.25
N ASP A 3 7.59 5.56 -5.13
CA ASP A 3 7.95 4.87 -3.88
C ASP A 3 6.77 4.07 -3.30
N ASP A 4 5.54 4.61 -3.37
CA ASP A 4 4.33 3.91 -2.94
C ASP A 4 4.10 2.64 -3.79
N ASP A 5 4.33 2.75 -5.10
CA ASP A 5 4.24 1.63 -6.04
C ASP A 5 5.31 0.57 -5.77
N GLU A 6 6.53 0.99 -5.41
CA GLU A 6 7.59 0.07 -5.01
C GLU A 6 7.26 -0.65 -3.69
N ILE A 7 6.71 0.05 -2.71
CA ILE A 7 6.24 -0.55 -1.45
C ILE A 7 5.15 -1.58 -1.72
N ILE A 8 4.17 -1.26 -2.57
CA ILE A 8 3.10 -2.19 -2.94
C ILE A 8 3.69 -3.43 -3.64
N ARG A 9 4.63 -3.24 -4.58
CA ARG A 9 5.31 -4.34 -5.28
C ARG A 9 6.05 -5.26 -4.30
N LEU A 10 6.76 -4.71 -3.31
CA LEU A 10 7.44 -5.49 -2.28
C LEU A 10 6.44 -6.26 -1.41
N ARG A 11 5.31 -5.66 -1.04
CA ARG A 11 4.25 -6.32 -0.26
C ARG A 11 3.57 -7.44 -1.04
N GLU A 12 3.31 -7.25 -2.33
CA GLU A 12 2.79 -8.31 -3.20
C GLU A 12 3.72 -9.52 -3.24
N ASN A 13 5.05 -9.29 -3.32
CA ASN A 13 6.03 -10.38 -3.30
C ASN A 13 6.04 -11.11 -1.95
N ILE A 14 5.93 -10.39 -0.84
CA ILE A 14 5.84 -10.98 0.50
C ILE A 14 4.56 -11.83 0.63
N ARG A 15 3.40 -11.32 0.18
CA ARG A 15 2.15 -12.09 0.18
C ARG A 15 2.28 -13.37 -0.64
N ARG A 16 2.81 -13.29 -1.87
CA ARG A 16 3.01 -14.48 -2.72
C ARG A 16 3.92 -15.53 -2.07
N ALA A 17 4.99 -15.08 -1.41
CA ALA A 17 5.85 -15.98 -0.65
C ALA A 17 5.11 -16.60 0.55
N ALA A 18 4.23 -15.84 1.22
CA ALA A 18 3.39 -16.35 2.29
C ALA A 18 2.37 -17.39 1.78
N GLU A 19 1.75 -17.15 0.62
CA GLU A 19 0.83 -18.10 -0.04
C GLU A 19 1.50 -19.44 -0.30
N ALA A 20 2.68 -19.42 -0.93
CA ALA A 20 3.45 -20.63 -1.17
C ALA A 20 3.82 -21.36 0.14
N LYS A 21 4.10 -20.63 1.23
CA LYS A 21 4.41 -21.25 2.52
C LYS A 21 3.18 -21.86 3.21
N VAL A 22 2.00 -21.27 3.04
CA VAL A 22 0.73 -21.84 3.53
C VAL A 22 0.40 -23.11 2.77
N GLU A 23 0.53 -23.11 1.43
CA GLU A 23 0.33 -24.31 0.60
C GLU A 23 1.27 -25.45 0.99
N ASN A 24 2.52 -25.12 1.34
CA ASN A 24 3.50 -26.08 1.83
C ASN A 24 3.35 -26.42 3.33
N GLY A 25 2.36 -25.87 4.05
CA GLY A 25 2.12 -26.14 5.46
C GLY A 25 3.16 -25.55 6.44
N THR A 26 4.03 -24.65 5.96
CA THR A 26 5.10 -24.02 6.75
C THR A 26 4.73 -22.65 7.33
N LEU A 27 3.55 -22.14 6.98
CA LEU A 27 2.99 -20.89 7.48
C LEU A 27 1.49 -21.09 7.77
N THR A 28 0.96 -20.40 8.77
CA THR A 28 -0.47 -20.47 9.07
C THR A 28 -1.29 -19.56 8.15
N VAL A 29 -2.56 -19.89 7.94
CA VAL A 29 -3.50 -19.02 7.21
C VAL A 29 -3.66 -17.66 7.90
N THR A 30 -3.56 -17.60 9.23
CA THR A 30 -3.60 -16.35 9.99
C THR A 30 -2.45 -15.42 9.63
N ASP A 31 -1.25 -15.96 9.44
CA ASP A 31 -0.09 -15.15 9.03
C ASP A 31 -0.26 -14.64 7.60
N LEU A 32 -0.81 -15.46 6.69
CA LEU A 32 -1.16 -15.01 5.34
C LEU A 32 -2.20 -13.88 5.36
N LEU A 33 -3.22 -13.96 6.22
CA LEU A 33 -4.21 -12.87 6.38
C LEU A 33 -3.56 -11.58 6.86
N ARG A 34 -2.52 -11.65 7.72
CA ARG A 34 -1.73 -10.47 8.09
C ARG A 34 -1.00 -9.87 6.89
N GLU A 35 -0.38 -10.69 6.06
CA GLU A 35 0.32 -10.17 4.86
C GLU A 35 -0.64 -9.56 3.83
N ILE A 36 -1.81 -10.16 3.62
CA ILE A 36 -2.88 -9.57 2.80
C ILE A 36 -3.33 -8.22 3.38
N THR A 37 -3.46 -8.11 4.70
CA THR A 37 -3.84 -6.86 5.36
C THR A 37 -2.75 -5.80 5.18
N ASN A 38 -1.47 -6.18 5.29
CA ASN A 38 -0.33 -5.30 5.09
C ASN A 38 -0.23 -4.78 3.65
N GLU A 39 -0.45 -5.64 2.65
CA GLU A 39 -0.50 -5.21 1.25
C GLU A 39 -1.65 -4.22 1.01
N ASN A 40 -2.84 -4.52 1.53
CA ASN A 40 -3.99 -3.62 1.41
C ASN A 40 -3.77 -2.28 2.12
N LEU A 41 -3.07 -2.27 3.25
CA LEU A 41 -2.69 -1.04 3.93
C LEU A 41 -1.79 -0.18 3.04
N ALA A 42 -0.77 -0.77 2.40
CA ALA A 42 0.10 -0.04 1.47
C ALA A 42 -0.69 0.60 0.31
N ARG A 43 -1.66 -0.13 -0.27
CA ARG A 43 -2.55 0.41 -1.31
C ARG A 43 -3.39 1.59 -0.81
N ARG A 44 -3.91 1.51 0.42
CA ARG A 44 -4.68 2.61 1.04
C ARG A 44 -3.79 3.82 1.34
N THR A 45 -2.55 3.60 1.78
CA THR A 45 -1.58 4.68 2.02
C THR A 45 -1.27 5.44 0.74
N LYS A 46 -1.09 4.75 -0.40
CA LYS A 46 -0.94 5.40 -1.71
C LYS A 46 -2.13 6.31 -2.02
N ALA A 47 -3.35 5.79 -1.90
CA ALA A 47 -4.56 6.57 -2.15
C ALA A 47 -4.68 7.81 -1.23
N LEU A 48 -4.27 7.67 0.04
CA LEU A 48 -4.20 8.80 0.97
C LEU A 48 -3.19 9.87 0.49
N HIS A 49 -2.00 9.45 0.05
CA HIS A 49 -0.99 10.37 -0.48
C HIS A 49 -1.48 11.10 -1.73
N GLU A 50 -2.21 10.43 -2.63
CA GLU A 50 -2.83 11.05 -3.81
C GLU A 50 -3.85 12.13 -3.42
N VAL A 51 -4.71 11.84 -2.44
CA VAL A 51 -5.68 12.81 -1.92
C VAL A 51 -4.98 14.02 -1.30
N GLN A 52 -3.93 13.79 -0.50
CA GLN A 52 -3.14 14.88 0.10
C GLN A 52 -2.48 15.76 -0.97
N LEU A 53 -1.94 15.17 -2.03
CA LEU A 53 -1.37 15.91 -3.15
C LEU A 53 -2.42 16.82 -3.80
N LEU A 54 -3.62 16.30 -4.08
CA LEU A 54 -4.71 17.08 -4.65
C LEU A 54 -5.13 18.23 -3.73
N MET A 55 -5.26 17.97 -2.42
CA MET A 55 -5.57 19.01 -1.44
C MET A 55 -4.52 20.13 -1.44
N ASN A 56 -3.23 19.78 -1.46
CA ASN A 56 -2.14 20.75 -1.49
C ASN A 56 -2.14 21.60 -2.77
N ILE A 57 -2.43 20.99 -3.92
CA ILE A 57 -2.58 21.73 -5.20
C ILE A 57 -3.73 22.74 -5.10
N TRP A 58 -4.87 22.34 -4.53
CA TRP A 58 -6.01 23.24 -4.35
C TRP A 58 -5.70 24.38 -3.38
N GLN A 59 -5.05 24.10 -2.26
CA GLN A 59 -4.62 25.11 -1.31
C GLN A 59 -3.68 26.11 -1.95
N LEU A 60 -2.67 25.65 -2.70
CA LEU A 60 -1.72 26.51 -3.40
C LEU A 60 -2.42 27.44 -4.39
N LYS A 61 -3.37 26.93 -5.17
CA LYS A 61 -4.19 27.75 -6.09
C LYS A 61 -4.96 28.83 -5.35
N TYR A 62 -5.54 28.52 -4.20
CA TYR A 62 -6.31 29.50 -3.43
C TYR A 62 -5.40 30.55 -2.76
N THR A 63 -4.24 30.15 -2.25
CA THR A 63 -3.30 31.08 -1.59
C THR A 63 -2.59 32.00 -2.57
N LEU A 64 -2.24 31.55 -3.78
CA LEU A 64 -1.56 32.37 -4.79
C LEU A 64 -2.48 33.30 -5.60
N ASN A 65 -3.79 33.07 -5.56
CA ASN A 65 -4.77 33.87 -6.30
C ASN A 65 -5.39 34.99 -5.43
N ASN A 66 -4.65 35.40 -4.38
CA ASN A 66 -4.98 36.43 -3.41
C ASN A 66 -3.82 37.42 -3.30
#